data_AF-A0A8D2LS78-F1
#
_entry.id   AF-A0A8D2LS78-F1
#
_cell.length_a   1.000
_cell.length_b   1.000
_cell.length_c   1.000
_cell.angle_alpha   90.00
_cell.angle_beta   90.00
_cell.angle_gamma   90.00
#
_symmetry.space_group_name_H-M   'P 1'
#
loop_
_entity.id
_entity.type
_entity.pdbx_description
1 polymer ?
#
loop_
_entity_poly.entity_id
_entity_poly.type
_entity_poly.pdbx_seq_one_letter_code
_entity_poly.pdbx_strand_id
1 'polypeptide(L)'
;DTSPGNLPAIKGVVPLESSEEPMDESRDEMNPQYQGLTGLRNLGNTCYMNAVMQCLCSVSPLVEYFLSGKYTLLGFLMKTNCSFAYLMNDMWLGDFDCVSPEVFRLVFGERYPAFIKKTQQDAQEFLIYVLNELHEALKKVSVACSLWVKSLTQGCTGESSIITRLLEGHLSYDIVCLECQTTTYKNEIFTVLSLPIPYETECSLEECLECFFQQDMLTWNNQINCSYCGTKTDAAVKASIAKAPKTIIFHLKRFDCQGSYKKKLKTDIYYPLNNLDLSPYIYPLFRKNPKYNLFAVVNHFGDLDGGHYTAVCKHTLTQSWYNFDDAQITEIPDSSVQTSAAYLLFYSSQTFSAPVKNQSAQETPRNIK
;
A
#
# COMPACT_ATOMS: atom_id res chain seq x y z
N ASP A 1 -45.89 -75.64 61.25
CA ASP A 1 -45.33 -74.52 62.01
C ASP A 1 -43.96 -74.11 61.47
N THR A 2 -43.97 -73.13 60.56
CA THR A 2 -42.78 -72.33 60.23
C THR A 2 -43.23 -70.97 59.66
N SER A 3 -42.64 -69.93 60.22
CA SER A 3 -42.92 -68.49 60.12
C SER A 3 -42.69 -67.86 58.73
N PRO A 4 -43.19 -66.63 58.48
CA PRO A 4 -43.09 -65.96 57.18
C PRO A 4 -41.88 -65.01 57.08
N GLY A 5 -41.30 -64.90 55.88
CA GLY A 5 -40.27 -63.93 55.50
C GLY A 5 -40.69 -63.13 54.25
N ASN A 6 -40.43 -61.82 54.29
CA ASN A 6 -40.96 -60.77 53.41
C ASN A 6 -40.48 -60.78 51.94
N LEU A 7 -41.34 -60.18 51.09
CA LEU A 7 -41.20 -59.89 49.65
C LEU A 7 -40.04 -58.95 49.26
N PRO A 8 -39.71 -58.90 47.96
CA PRO A 8 -39.80 -57.61 47.27
C PRO A 8 -40.52 -57.66 45.90
N ALA A 9 -41.17 -56.54 45.57
CA ALA A 9 -41.89 -56.29 44.33
C ALA A 9 -41.00 -55.62 43.27
N ILE A 10 -41.20 -56.03 42.01
CA ILE A 10 -40.54 -55.56 40.80
C ILE A 10 -41.14 -54.22 40.35
N LYS A 11 -40.31 -53.22 40.05
CA LYS A 11 -40.72 -51.97 39.37
C LYS A 11 -39.78 -51.62 38.22
N GLY A 12 -40.40 -51.43 37.04
CA GLY A 12 -40.25 -50.28 36.14
C GLY A 12 -38.87 -49.94 35.56
N VAL A 13 -38.76 -50.02 34.24
CA VAL A 13 -37.67 -49.50 33.40
C VAL A 13 -37.86 -48.00 33.15
N VAL A 14 -36.86 -47.16 33.44
CA VAL A 14 -36.65 -45.78 32.92
C VAL A 14 -35.11 -45.49 32.92
N PRO A 15 -34.53 -44.74 31.96
CA PRO A 15 -33.14 -44.89 31.51
C PRO A 15 -32.07 -44.05 32.24
N LEU A 16 -30.81 -44.43 31.97
CA LEU A 16 -29.55 -43.89 32.49
C LEU A 16 -29.44 -42.35 32.45
N GLU A 17 -29.19 -41.76 33.61
CA GLU A 17 -28.69 -40.38 33.77
C GLU A 17 -27.20 -40.34 33.42
N SER A 18 -26.85 -39.53 32.41
CA SER A 18 -25.49 -39.08 32.15
C SER A 18 -25.18 -37.87 33.03
N SER A 19 -24.06 -37.94 33.75
CA SER A 19 -23.49 -36.85 34.55
C SER A 19 -23.21 -35.61 33.69
N GLU A 20 -23.92 -34.52 33.95
CA GLU A 20 -23.57 -33.19 33.45
C GLU A 20 -22.37 -32.67 34.27
N GLU A 21 -21.19 -32.65 33.65
CA GLU A 21 -20.08 -31.83 34.11
C GLU A 21 -20.41 -30.35 33.83
N PRO A 22 -20.07 -29.41 34.74
CA PRO A 22 -20.35 -28.00 34.51
C PRO A 22 -19.48 -27.51 33.34
N MET A 23 -20.12 -27.06 32.25
CA MET A 23 -19.44 -26.36 31.18
C MET A 23 -18.78 -25.11 31.75
N ASP A 24 -17.45 -25.11 31.68
CA ASP A 24 -16.62 -23.93 31.91
C ASP A 24 -17.05 -22.85 30.90
N GLU A 25 -17.80 -21.85 31.36
CA GLU A 25 -18.01 -20.60 30.63
C GLU A 25 -16.69 -19.80 30.64
N SER A 26 -15.69 -20.29 29.90
CA SER A 26 -14.64 -19.41 29.39
C SER A 26 -15.31 -18.51 28.36
N ARG A 27 -15.82 -17.37 28.82
CA ARG A 27 -16.16 -16.23 27.96
C ARG A 27 -14.92 -15.93 27.15
N ASP A 28 -14.92 -16.32 25.88
CA ASP A 28 -13.98 -15.75 24.91
C ASP A 28 -14.10 -14.24 25.07
N GLU A 29 -13.03 -13.61 25.53
CA GLU A 29 -12.85 -12.17 25.43
C GLU A 29 -12.90 -11.86 23.94
N MET A 30 -14.11 -11.56 23.46
CA MET A 30 -14.38 -11.21 22.07
C MET A 30 -13.58 -9.93 21.82
N ASN A 31 -12.38 -10.10 21.26
CA ASN A 31 -11.51 -9.00 20.89
C ASN A 31 -12.38 -8.06 20.04
N PRO A 32 -12.57 -6.79 20.42
CA PRO A 32 -13.43 -5.89 19.65
C PRO A 32 -12.92 -5.90 18.22
N GLN A 33 -13.74 -6.43 17.29
CA GLN A 33 -13.38 -6.52 15.88
C GLN A 33 -13.33 -5.09 15.36
N TYR A 34 -12.12 -4.52 15.31
CA TYR A 34 -11.93 -3.18 14.80
C TYR A 34 -12.00 -3.20 13.28
N GLN A 35 -12.79 -2.28 12.72
CA GLN A 35 -12.81 -2.01 11.28
C GLN A 35 -11.38 -1.81 10.75
N GLY A 36 -11.07 -2.42 9.60
CA GLY A 36 -9.75 -2.34 8.99
C GLY A 36 -8.73 -3.34 9.52
N LEU A 37 -9.07 -4.19 10.50
CA LEU A 37 -8.22 -5.31 10.93
C LEU A 37 -8.67 -6.63 10.28
N THR A 38 -8.48 -6.72 8.96
CA THR A 38 -8.88 -7.90 8.17
C THR A 38 -7.69 -8.51 7.42
N GLY A 39 -7.45 -9.79 7.63
CA GLY A 39 -6.39 -10.56 6.97
C GLY A 39 -6.71 -10.86 5.51
N LEU A 40 -5.71 -11.27 4.73
CA LEU A 40 -5.85 -11.66 3.33
C LEU A 40 -5.38 -13.09 3.10
N ARG A 41 -6.26 -13.92 2.52
CA ARG A 41 -5.93 -15.31 2.20
C ARG A 41 -4.81 -15.37 1.16
N ASN A 42 -3.76 -16.15 1.42
CA ASN A 42 -2.75 -16.46 0.41
C ASN A 42 -3.31 -17.45 -0.62
N LEU A 43 -3.22 -17.11 -1.91
CA LEU A 43 -3.76 -17.90 -3.03
C LEU A 43 -2.67 -18.70 -3.76
N GLY A 44 -1.52 -18.86 -3.11
CA GLY A 44 -0.31 -19.50 -3.62
C GLY A 44 0.68 -18.47 -4.15
N ASN A 45 1.71 -18.17 -3.35
CA ASN A 45 2.74 -17.17 -3.63
C ASN A 45 2.18 -15.76 -3.87
N THR A 46 1.08 -15.37 -3.20
CA THR A 46 0.46 -14.05 -3.34
C THR A 46 0.72 -13.10 -2.16
N CYS A 47 1.68 -13.41 -1.29
CA CYS A 47 2.01 -12.57 -0.13
C CYS A 47 2.48 -11.15 -0.55
N TYR A 48 3.16 -11.00 -1.70
CA TYR A 48 3.51 -9.68 -2.26
C TYR A 48 2.27 -8.80 -2.49
N MET A 49 1.19 -9.41 -2.99
CA MET A 49 -0.08 -8.75 -3.24
C MET A 49 -0.76 -8.41 -1.93
N ASN A 50 -0.80 -9.37 -0.99
CA ASN A 50 -1.44 -9.18 0.31
C ASN A 50 -0.78 -8.02 1.07
N ALA A 51 0.55 -8.01 1.17
CA ALA A 51 1.28 -6.96 1.86
C ALA A 51 1.02 -5.57 1.23
N VAL A 52 1.06 -5.46 -0.10
CA VAL A 52 0.76 -4.20 -0.80
C VAL A 52 -0.68 -3.75 -0.57
N MET A 53 -1.65 -4.67 -0.61
CA MET A 53 -3.06 -4.34 -0.37
C MET A 53 -3.31 -3.85 1.05
N GLN A 54 -2.66 -4.44 2.06
CA GLN A 54 -2.74 -3.96 3.45
C GLN A 54 -2.20 -2.52 3.58
N CYS A 55 -1.05 -2.22 2.96
CA CYS A 55 -0.51 -0.86 2.97
C CYS A 55 -1.41 0.14 2.23
N LEU A 56 -2.02 -0.25 1.11
CA LEU A 56 -2.98 0.61 0.38
C LEU A 56 -4.28 0.82 1.16
N CYS A 57 -4.78 -0.20 1.86
CA CYS A 57 -5.94 -0.09 2.75
C CYS A 57 -5.66 0.83 3.95
N SER A 58 -4.40 0.99 4.33
CA SER A 58 -3.98 1.94 5.37
C SER A 58 -3.94 3.40 4.90
N VAL A 59 -4.08 3.66 3.59
CA VAL A 59 -4.22 5.02 3.06
C VAL A 59 -5.68 5.48 3.20
N SER A 60 -6.05 5.99 4.38
CA SER A 60 -7.46 6.29 4.69
C SER A 60 -8.21 7.15 3.65
N PRO A 61 -7.62 8.22 3.07
CA PRO A 61 -8.30 8.99 2.01
C PRO A 61 -8.55 8.21 0.72
N LEU A 62 -7.75 7.17 0.44
CA LEU A 62 -7.95 6.28 -0.68
C LEU A 62 -9.12 5.33 -0.41
N VAL A 63 -9.16 4.72 0.78
CA VAL A 63 -10.27 3.87 1.22
C VAL A 63 -11.58 4.64 1.21
N GLU A 64 -11.62 5.84 1.80
CA GLU A 64 -12.82 6.69 1.84
C GLU A 64 -13.37 6.98 0.44
N TYR A 65 -12.49 7.23 -0.54
CA TYR A 65 -12.89 7.44 -1.92
C TYR A 65 -13.63 6.22 -2.49
N PHE A 66 -13.13 5.00 -2.24
CA PHE A 66 -13.77 3.76 -2.70
C PHE A 66 -15.04 3.44 -1.91
N LEU A 67 -15.08 3.66 -0.59
CA LEU A 67 -16.29 3.49 0.21
C LEU A 67 -17.43 4.44 -0.24
N SER A 68 -17.10 5.62 -0.78
CA SER A 68 -18.10 6.59 -1.24
C SER A 68 -18.76 6.27 -2.59
N GLY A 69 -18.33 5.21 -3.30
CA GLY A 69 -18.90 4.85 -4.60
C GLY A 69 -18.48 5.74 -5.78
N LYS A 70 -17.64 6.76 -5.57
CA LYS A 70 -17.20 7.72 -6.61
C LYS A 70 -16.37 7.10 -7.73
N TYR A 71 -15.92 5.86 -7.56
CA TYR A 71 -15.10 5.11 -8.50
C TYR A 71 -15.89 4.52 -9.68
N THR A 72 -17.23 4.55 -9.65
CA THR A 72 -18.12 4.02 -10.70
C THR A 72 -19.00 5.11 -11.30
N LEU A 73 -18.90 5.32 -12.62
CA LEU A 73 -19.82 6.19 -13.37
C LEU A 73 -20.46 5.52 -14.60
N LEU A 74 -19.94 4.39 -15.08
CA LEU A 74 -20.44 3.75 -16.31
C LEU A 74 -20.49 2.21 -16.14
N GLY A 75 -21.71 1.67 -16.10
CA GLY A 75 -22.11 0.33 -16.57
C GLY A 75 -21.31 -0.90 -16.12
N PHE A 76 -22.01 -1.79 -15.41
CA PHE A 76 -21.89 -3.25 -15.14
C PHE A 76 -20.65 -4.11 -15.49
N LEU A 77 -19.67 -3.69 -16.29
CA LEU A 77 -18.47 -4.50 -16.51
C LEU A 77 -17.54 -4.39 -15.29
N MET A 78 -17.26 -5.53 -14.65
CA MET A 78 -16.32 -5.59 -13.52
C MET A 78 -14.92 -5.25 -14.01
N LYS A 79 -14.46 -4.03 -13.71
CA LYS A 79 -13.13 -3.51 -14.02
C LYS A 79 -12.25 -3.51 -12.77
N THR A 80 -10.94 -3.35 -12.93
CA THR A 80 -9.95 -3.33 -11.85
C THR A 80 -10.31 -2.36 -10.72
N ASN A 81 -10.82 -1.16 -11.03
CA ASN A 81 -11.27 -0.20 -10.02
C ASN A 81 -12.46 -0.72 -9.20
N CYS A 82 -13.36 -1.51 -9.79
CA CYS A 82 -14.49 -2.11 -9.08
C CYS A 82 -14.06 -3.29 -8.21
N SER A 83 -13.25 -4.21 -8.73
CA SER A 83 -12.74 -5.33 -7.94
C SER A 83 -11.84 -4.87 -6.79
N PHE A 84 -11.04 -3.82 -7.01
CA PHE A 84 -10.26 -3.17 -5.96
C PHE A 84 -11.18 -2.52 -4.90
N ALA A 85 -12.24 -1.84 -5.33
CA ALA A 85 -13.20 -1.26 -4.40
C ALA A 85 -13.89 -2.32 -3.53
N TYR A 86 -14.31 -3.44 -4.10
CA TYR A 86 -14.89 -4.54 -3.33
C TYR A 86 -13.92 -5.05 -2.28
N LEU A 87 -12.67 -5.32 -2.67
CA LEU A 87 -11.64 -5.76 -1.72
C LEU A 87 -11.40 -4.73 -0.60
N MET A 88 -11.31 -3.44 -0.94
CA MET A 88 -11.14 -2.37 0.06
C MET A 88 -12.35 -2.22 1.00
N ASN A 89 -13.58 -2.45 0.50
CA ASN A 89 -14.77 -2.47 1.34
C ASN A 89 -14.72 -3.66 2.32
N ASP A 90 -14.45 -4.87 1.82
CA ASP A 90 -14.42 -6.08 2.64
C ASP A 90 -13.32 -6.00 3.72
N MET A 91 -12.14 -5.50 3.35
CA MET A 91 -11.03 -5.29 4.30
C MET A 91 -11.37 -4.24 5.37
N TRP A 92 -12.02 -3.14 4.98
CA TRP A 92 -12.28 -2.03 5.90
C TRP A 92 -13.50 -2.26 6.80
N LEU A 93 -14.58 -2.85 6.28
CA LEU A 93 -15.80 -3.09 7.06
C LEU A 93 -15.56 -4.04 8.22
N GLY A 94 -14.61 -4.98 8.08
CA GLY A 94 -14.23 -5.89 9.15
C GLY A 94 -15.33 -6.91 9.49
N ASP A 95 -16.21 -7.22 8.54
CA ASP A 95 -17.26 -8.24 8.72
C ASP A 95 -16.67 -9.67 8.86
N PHE A 96 -15.40 -9.84 8.48
CA PHE A 96 -14.67 -11.10 8.51
C PHE A 96 -13.23 -10.87 8.96
N ASP A 97 -12.65 -11.82 9.71
CA ASP A 97 -11.24 -11.75 10.11
C ASP A 97 -10.27 -11.93 8.93
N CYS A 98 -10.70 -12.57 7.86
CA CYS A 98 -9.90 -12.82 6.67
C CYS A 98 -10.76 -12.85 5.41
N VAL A 99 -10.33 -12.13 4.36
CA VAL A 99 -11.00 -12.07 3.06
C VAL A 99 -10.11 -12.60 1.94
N SER A 100 -10.71 -12.99 0.82
CA SER A 100 -9.99 -13.53 -0.34
C SER A 100 -9.81 -12.46 -1.42
N PRO A 101 -8.58 -12.11 -1.84
CA PRO A 101 -8.35 -11.17 -2.93
C PRO A 101 -8.55 -11.79 -4.33
N GLU A 102 -9.15 -12.98 -4.43
CA GLU A 102 -9.23 -13.76 -5.68
C GLU A 102 -9.91 -13.02 -6.82
N VAL A 103 -11.04 -12.35 -6.56
CA VAL A 103 -11.76 -11.56 -7.58
C VAL A 103 -10.87 -10.44 -8.11
N PHE A 104 -10.17 -9.72 -7.23
CA PHE A 104 -9.21 -8.69 -7.64
C PHE A 104 -8.09 -9.30 -8.48
N ARG A 105 -7.48 -10.39 -8.00
CA ARG A 105 -6.37 -11.07 -8.69
C ARG A 105 -6.75 -11.54 -10.09
N LEU A 106 -7.94 -12.11 -10.29
CA LEU A 106 -8.39 -12.56 -11.60
C LEU A 106 -8.59 -11.38 -12.55
N VAL A 107 -9.35 -10.35 -12.14
CA VAL A 107 -9.61 -9.16 -12.97
C VAL A 107 -8.34 -8.39 -13.30
N PHE A 108 -7.44 -8.24 -12.34
CA PHE A 108 -6.14 -7.59 -12.57
C PHE A 108 -5.25 -8.44 -13.48
N GLY A 109 -5.26 -9.75 -13.27
CA GLY A 109 -4.51 -10.73 -14.04
C GLY A 109 -4.89 -10.81 -15.53
N GLU A 110 -6.15 -10.50 -15.89
CA GLU A 110 -6.57 -10.41 -17.30
C GLU A 110 -5.75 -9.39 -18.08
N ARG A 111 -5.33 -8.30 -17.43
CA ARG A 111 -4.47 -7.27 -18.03
C ARG A 111 -2.99 -7.54 -17.82
N TYR A 112 -2.63 -8.21 -16.72
CA TYR A 112 -1.25 -8.55 -16.38
C TYR A 112 -1.11 -10.05 -16.06
N PRO A 113 -0.97 -10.90 -17.11
CA PRO A 113 -0.93 -12.35 -16.94
C PRO A 113 0.20 -12.86 -16.02
N ALA A 114 1.27 -12.06 -15.82
CA ALA A 114 2.34 -12.37 -14.88
C ALA A 114 1.83 -12.58 -13.44
N PHE A 115 0.83 -11.82 -13.00
CA PHE A 115 0.28 -11.89 -11.64
C PHE A 115 -0.79 -12.99 -11.45
N ILE A 116 -1.21 -13.69 -12.52
CA ILE A 116 -2.03 -14.91 -12.44
C ILE A 116 -1.18 -16.12 -12.09
N LYS A 117 0.08 -16.15 -12.52
CA LYS A 117 0.96 -17.27 -12.21
C LYS A 117 1.10 -17.40 -10.69
N LYS A 118 1.22 -18.64 -10.19
CA LYS A 118 1.48 -18.92 -8.76
C LYS A 118 2.98 -18.81 -8.44
N THR A 119 3.66 -17.86 -9.08
CA THR A 119 5.08 -17.56 -8.87
C THR A 119 5.18 -16.33 -7.98
N GLN A 120 6.29 -16.23 -7.23
CA GLN A 120 6.58 -15.01 -6.50
C GLN A 120 6.82 -13.85 -7.47
N GLN A 121 6.51 -12.65 -7.01
CA GLN A 121 6.65 -11.41 -7.77
C GLN A 121 7.22 -10.33 -6.86
N ASP A 122 7.79 -9.30 -7.48
CA ASP A 122 8.27 -8.13 -6.77
C ASP A 122 7.10 -7.24 -6.31
N ALA A 123 7.06 -6.91 -5.01
CA ALA A 123 5.98 -6.12 -4.44
C ALA A 123 5.97 -4.66 -4.94
N GLN A 124 7.14 -4.09 -5.26
CA GLN A 124 7.26 -2.76 -5.84
C GLN A 124 6.71 -2.72 -7.25
N GLU A 125 7.06 -3.72 -8.07
CA GLU A 125 6.55 -3.83 -9.44
C GLU A 125 5.03 -3.97 -9.43
N PHE A 126 4.51 -4.89 -8.60
CA PHE A 126 3.07 -5.07 -8.43
C PHE A 126 2.36 -3.77 -8.00
N LEU A 127 2.90 -3.06 -7.00
CA LEU A 127 2.35 -1.79 -6.54
C LEU A 127 2.27 -0.76 -7.68
N ILE A 128 3.32 -0.60 -8.47
CA ILE A 128 3.33 0.36 -9.59
C ILE A 128 2.25 0.00 -10.61
N TYR A 129 2.11 -1.27 -10.98
CA TYR A 129 1.06 -1.70 -11.91
C TYR A 129 -0.33 -1.42 -11.33
N VAL A 130 -0.58 -1.72 -10.05
CA VAL A 130 -1.87 -1.40 -9.41
C VAL A 130 -2.15 0.10 -9.44
N LEU A 131 -1.19 0.95 -9.05
CA LEU A 131 -1.38 2.40 -9.02
C LEU A 131 -1.64 3.00 -10.41
N ASN A 132 -0.91 2.56 -11.43
CA ASN A 132 -1.10 3.02 -12.81
C ASN A 132 -2.48 2.61 -13.34
N GLU A 133 -2.92 1.40 -13.03
CA GLU A 133 -4.20 0.88 -13.48
C GLU A 133 -5.39 1.57 -12.83
N LEU A 134 -5.28 1.83 -11.52
CA LEU A 134 -6.26 2.63 -10.81
C LEU A 134 -6.26 4.07 -11.34
N HIS A 135 -5.09 4.66 -11.61
CA HIS A 135 -5.01 5.99 -12.20
C HIS A 135 -5.77 6.05 -13.54
N GLU A 136 -5.44 5.16 -14.47
CA GLU A 136 -6.05 5.14 -15.80
C GLU A 136 -7.55 4.83 -15.77
N ALA A 137 -7.99 3.94 -14.88
CA ALA A 137 -9.40 3.65 -14.70
C ALA A 137 -10.18 4.84 -14.12
N LEU A 138 -9.64 5.50 -13.10
CA LEU A 138 -10.33 6.59 -12.38
C LEU A 138 -10.23 7.94 -13.09
N LYS A 139 -9.18 8.16 -13.89
CA LYS A 139 -9.05 9.31 -14.79
C LYS A 139 -10.21 9.35 -15.78
N LYS A 140 -10.56 8.21 -16.40
CA LYS A 140 -11.70 8.08 -17.33
C LYS A 140 -13.04 8.44 -16.65
N VAL A 141 -13.19 8.04 -15.39
CA VAL A 141 -14.35 8.38 -14.55
C VAL A 141 -14.44 9.88 -14.30
N SER A 142 -13.32 10.53 -13.94
CA SER A 142 -13.25 11.98 -13.73
C SER A 142 -13.57 12.78 -15.00
N VAL A 143 -13.05 12.34 -16.16
CA VAL A 143 -13.35 12.97 -17.45
C VAL A 143 -14.81 12.80 -17.85
N ALA A 144 -15.37 11.59 -17.72
CA ALA A 144 -16.78 11.33 -18.00
C ALA A 144 -17.71 12.17 -17.11
N CYS A 145 -17.40 12.29 -15.81
CA CYS A 145 -18.11 13.15 -14.88
C CYS A 145 -18.03 14.63 -15.32
N SER A 146 -16.84 15.11 -15.65
CA SER A 146 -16.63 16.48 -16.12
C SER A 146 -17.42 16.77 -17.39
N LEU A 147 -17.52 15.81 -18.32
CA LEU A 147 -18.32 15.97 -19.54
C LEU A 147 -19.82 16.03 -19.25
N TRP A 148 -20.32 15.25 -18.28
CA TRP A 148 -21.71 15.35 -17.81
C TRP A 148 -22.00 16.68 -17.08
N VAL A 149 -21.02 17.22 -16.34
CA VAL A 149 -21.17 18.44 -15.52
C VAL A 149 -20.80 19.73 -16.29
N LYS A 150 -20.18 19.63 -17.47
CA LYS A 150 -19.80 20.75 -18.36
C LYS A 150 -20.99 21.48 -19.02
N SER A 151 -22.11 21.61 -18.31
CA SER A 151 -23.09 22.68 -18.52
C SER A 151 -22.73 23.97 -17.77
N LEU A 152 -21.77 23.99 -16.81
CA LEU A 152 -21.67 25.14 -15.89
C LEU A 152 -20.31 25.77 -15.55
N THR A 153 -19.12 25.21 -15.81
CA THR A 153 -17.86 25.95 -15.56
C THR A 153 -16.68 25.49 -16.41
N GLN A 154 -15.98 26.46 -17.03
CA GLN A 154 -14.78 26.25 -17.83
C GLN A 154 -13.53 26.59 -17.01
N GLY A 155 -12.76 25.56 -16.63
CA GLY A 155 -11.49 25.73 -15.90
C GLY A 155 -10.67 24.44 -15.85
N CYS A 156 -9.46 24.51 -16.42
CA CYS A 156 -8.29 23.62 -16.29
C CYS A 156 -8.54 22.13 -15.95
N THR A 157 -8.87 21.33 -16.98
CA THR A 157 -8.89 19.86 -16.87
C THR A 157 -7.50 19.27 -17.09
N GLY A 158 -6.65 19.29 -16.05
CA GLY A 158 -5.56 18.31 -15.96
C GLY A 158 -6.16 16.92 -15.71
N GLU A 159 -5.56 15.88 -16.31
CA GLU A 159 -6.02 14.50 -16.21
C GLU A 159 -5.79 13.90 -14.80
N SER A 160 -6.49 14.42 -13.79
CA SER A 160 -6.27 14.07 -12.38
C SER A 160 -7.17 12.92 -11.90
N SER A 161 -6.62 12.02 -11.08
CA SER A 161 -7.35 10.98 -10.35
C SER A 161 -7.10 11.11 -8.84
N ILE A 162 -7.76 10.30 -8.01
CA ILE A 162 -7.42 10.23 -6.57
C ILE A 162 -5.97 9.79 -6.35
N ILE A 163 -5.44 8.91 -7.20
CA ILE A 163 -4.05 8.42 -7.14
C ILE A 163 -3.09 9.59 -7.30
N THR A 164 -3.27 10.41 -8.34
CA THR A 164 -2.38 11.56 -8.61
C THR A 164 -2.50 12.67 -7.58
N ARG A 165 -3.66 12.78 -6.91
CA ARG A 165 -3.86 13.75 -5.83
C ARG A 165 -3.19 13.34 -4.52
N LEU A 166 -3.03 12.05 -4.27
CA LEU A 166 -2.48 11.51 -3.02
C LEU A 166 -0.99 11.15 -3.14
N LEU A 167 -0.61 10.44 -4.19
CA LEU A 167 0.65 9.70 -4.28
C LEU A 167 1.65 10.26 -5.28
N GLU A 168 1.22 11.14 -6.18
CA GLU A 168 2.08 11.64 -7.26
C GLU A 168 2.94 12.84 -6.83
N GLY A 169 4.26 12.62 -6.82
CA GLY A 169 5.29 13.63 -6.66
C GLY A 169 6.00 13.95 -7.96
N HIS A 170 6.62 15.13 -8.04
CA HIS A 170 7.39 15.57 -9.22
C HIS A 170 8.84 15.82 -8.82
N LEU A 171 9.77 15.26 -9.59
CA LEU A 171 11.20 15.56 -9.55
C LEU A 171 11.53 16.58 -10.63
N SER A 172 12.48 17.45 -10.33
CA SER A 172 13.16 18.31 -11.30
C SER A 172 14.64 17.97 -11.28
N TYR A 173 15.22 17.79 -12.46
CA TYR A 173 16.64 17.53 -12.67
C TYR A 173 17.27 18.74 -13.32
N ASP A 174 18.25 19.31 -12.64
CA ASP A 174 19.12 20.36 -13.15
C ASP A 174 20.31 19.68 -13.83
N ILE A 175 20.44 19.86 -15.14
CA ILE A 175 21.46 19.23 -15.97
C ILE A 175 22.39 20.32 -16.50
N VAL A 176 23.60 20.40 -15.95
CA VAL A 176 24.60 21.41 -16.29
C VAL A 176 25.64 20.80 -17.22
N CYS A 177 25.75 21.30 -18.45
CA CYS A 177 26.84 20.95 -19.36
C CYS A 177 28.18 21.46 -18.80
N LEU A 178 29.18 20.59 -18.65
CA LEU A 178 30.45 20.99 -18.08
C LEU A 178 31.37 21.74 -19.06
N GLU A 179 31.06 21.69 -20.35
CA GLU A 179 31.79 22.43 -21.40
C GLU A 179 31.29 23.88 -21.50
N CYS A 180 30.01 24.09 -21.84
CA CYS A 180 29.45 25.41 -22.09
C CYS A 180 28.73 26.04 -20.88
N GLN A 181 28.61 25.32 -19.76
CA GLN A 181 27.91 25.75 -18.53
C GLN A 181 26.41 26.01 -18.69
N THR A 182 25.81 25.68 -19.85
CA THR A 182 24.36 25.79 -20.03
C THR A 182 23.62 24.78 -19.17
N THR A 183 22.61 25.25 -18.44
CA THR A 183 21.73 24.42 -17.62
C THR A 183 20.43 24.10 -18.36
N THR A 184 20.06 22.83 -18.42
CA THR A 184 18.77 22.34 -18.93
C THR A 184 18.00 21.69 -17.81
N TYR A 185 16.67 21.80 -17.84
CA TYR A 185 15.78 21.24 -16.82
C TYR A 185 14.98 20.08 -17.40
N LYS A 186 14.89 18.97 -16.65
CA LYS A 186 14.01 17.84 -16.98
C LYS A 186 13.11 17.56 -15.79
N ASN A 187 11.81 17.45 -16.01
CA ASN A 187 10.86 17.07 -14.97
C ASN A 187 10.43 15.60 -15.14
N GLU A 188 10.25 14.91 -14.02
CA GLU A 188 9.79 13.52 -13.97
C GLU A 188 8.70 13.37 -12.91
N ILE A 189 7.72 12.52 -13.17
CA ILE A 189 6.63 12.21 -12.26
C ILE A 189 6.90 10.86 -11.63
N PHE A 190 6.67 10.72 -10.32
CA PHE A 190 6.81 9.46 -9.61
C PHE A 190 5.64 9.22 -8.65
N THR A 191 5.30 7.94 -8.45
CA THR A 191 4.42 7.46 -7.37
C THR A 191 5.20 6.70 -6.29
N VAL A 192 6.33 6.11 -6.66
CA VAL A 192 7.25 5.40 -5.77
C VAL A 192 8.66 5.92 -6.05
N LEU A 193 9.36 6.39 -5.01
CA LEU A 193 10.74 6.86 -5.12
C LEU A 193 11.70 5.72 -4.72
N SER A 194 12.48 5.24 -5.69
CA SER A 194 13.38 4.10 -5.48
C SER A 194 14.77 4.58 -5.06
N LEU A 195 15.11 4.38 -3.78
CA LEU A 195 16.32 4.88 -3.17
C LEU A 195 17.47 3.86 -3.28
N PRO A 196 18.68 4.29 -3.67
CA PRO A 196 19.88 3.47 -3.54
C PRO A 196 20.22 3.28 -2.06
N ILE A 197 20.91 2.18 -1.75
CA ILE A 197 21.40 1.87 -0.41
C ILE A 197 22.93 2.09 -0.46
N PRO A 198 23.47 3.14 0.21
CA PRO A 198 24.86 3.54 0.04
C PRO A 198 25.87 2.60 0.71
N TYR A 199 25.44 1.85 1.74
CA TYR A 199 26.32 1.00 2.55
C TYR A 199 25.80 -0.45 2.63
N GLU A 200 26.71 -1.42 2.76
CA GLU A 200 26.33 -2.85 2.81
C GLU A 200 25.82 -3.30 4.19
N THR A 201 26.24 -2.64 5.28
CA THR A 201 25.97 -3.08 6.66
C THR A 201 24.79 -2.37 7.29
N GLU A 202 24.89 -1.06 7.43
CA GLU A 202 23.87 -0.22 8.07
C GLU A 202 23.88 1.19 7.48
N CYS A 203 22.71 1.82 7.42
CA CYS A 203 22.55 3.23 7.04
C CYS A 203 21.21 3.78 7.55
N SER A 204 21.03 5.09 7.48
CA SER A 204 19.75 5.76 7.70
C SER A 204 18.97 5.94 6.39
N LEU A 205 17.66 6.17 6.49
CA LEU A 205 16.83 6.56 5.35
C LEU A 205 17.27 7.92 4.78
N GLU A 206 17.71 8.82 5.65
CA GLU A 206 18.27 10.13 5.32
C GLU A 206 19.53 10.00 4.47
N GLU A 207 20.44 9.06 4.79
CA GLU A 207 21.61 8.77 3.95
C GLU A 207 21.23 8.19 2.58
N CYS A 208 20.19 7.35 2.51
CA CYS A 208 19.65 6.88 1.23
C CYS A 208 19.07 8.03 0.39
N LEU A 209 18.39 8.99 1.03
CA LEU A 209 17.86 10.20 0.38
C LEU A 209 18.99 11.13 -0.07
N GLU A 210 20.00 11.35 0.77
CA GLU A 210 21.19 12.12 0.42
C GLU A 210 21.90 11.51 -0.78
N CYS A 211 22.09 10.20 -0.80
CA CYS A 211 22.67 9.49 -1.94
C CYS A 211 21.84 9.68 -3.22
N PHE A 212 20.50 9.66 -3.14
CA PHE A 212 19.62 9.89 -4.28
C PHE A 212 19.67 11.34 -4.81
N PHE A 213 19.70 12.33 -3.92
CA PHE A 213 19.65 13.75 -4.27
C PHE A 213 21.04 14.40 -4.43
N GLN A 214 22.11 13.63 -4.19
CA GLN A 214 23.47 14.05 -4.45
C GLN A 214 23.66 14.40 -5.92
N GLN A 215 24.46 15.44 -6.18
CA GLN A 215 24.85 15.77 -7.54
C GLN A 215 25.74 14.67 -8.09
N ASP A 216 25.38 14.12 -9.25
CA ASP A 216 26.13 13.10 -9.97
C ASP A 216 26.76 13.68 -11.24
N MET A 217 27.79 13.00 -11.77
CA MET A 217 28.48 13.36 -12.99
C MET A 217 28.26 12.30 -14.07
N LEU A 218 27.56 12.68 -15.13
CA LEU A 218 27.37 11.88 -16.32
C LEU A 218 28.62 11.98 -17.21
N THR A 219 29.47 10.96 -17.14
CA THR A 219 30.73 10.88 -17.88
C THR A 219 30.79 9.63 -18.75
N TRP A 220 31.78 9.56 -19.65
CA TRP A 220 32.06 8.39 -20.50
C TRP A 220 30.83 7.92 -21.30
N ASN A 221 30.34 6.71 -21.03
CA ASN A 221 29.22 6.09 -21.74
C ASN A 221 27.87 6.79 -21.47
N ASN A 222 27.79 7.59 -20.40
CA ASN A 222 26.57 8.28 -19.97
C ASN A 222 26.53 9.76 -20.39
N GLN A 223 27.49 10.22 -21.19
CA GLN A 223 27.52 11.59 -21.71
C GLN A 223 26.21 11.98 -22.42
N ILE A 224 25.77 13.21 -22.18
CA ILE A 224 24.56 13.76 -22.79
C ILE A 224 24.89 14.55 -24.04
N ASN A 225 23.98 14.58 -25.01
CA ASN A 225 24.12 15.46 -26.16
C ASN A 225 23.69 16.88 -25.79
N CYS A 226 24.63 17.82 -25.71
CA CYS A 226 24.34 19.21 -25.41
C CYS A 226 23.81 19.91 -26.66
N SER A 227 22.58 20.44 -26.60
CA SER A 227 21.96 21.18 -27.72
C SER A 227 22.72 22.44 -28.15
N TYR A 228 23.51 23.02 -27.23
CA TYR A 228 24.31 24.22 -27.49
C TYR A 228 25.70 23.89 -28.05
N CYS A 229 26.33 22.80 -27.58
CA CYS A 229 27.64 22.37 -28.11
C CYS A 229 27.49 21.55 -29.40
N GLY A 230 26.33 20.92 -29.62
CA GLY A 230 26.08 20.02 -30.74
C GLY A 230 26.79 18.66 -30.63
N THR A 231 27.37 18.34 -29.47
CA THR A 231 28.19 17.15 -29.23
C THR A 231 27.85 16.49 -27.90
N LYS A 232 28.31 15.25 -27.73
CA LYS A 232 28.26 14.56 -26.43
C LYS A 232 29.28 15.17 -25.48
N THR A 233 28.82 15.59 -24.31
CA THR A 233 29.64 16.26 -23.30
C THR A 233 29.35 15.68 -21.92
N ASP A 234 30.33 15.80 -21.03
CA ASP A 234 30.12 15.52 -19.62
C ASP A 234 29.13 16.53 -19.03
N ALA A 235 28.30 16.06 -18.09
CA ALA A 235 27.30 16.89 -17.44
C ALA A 235 27.17 16.58 -15.95
N ALA A 236 26.96 17.61 -15.13
CA ALA A 236 26.52 17.44 -13.76
C ALA A 236 25.00 17.39 -13.71
N VAL A 237 24.44 16.43 -12.98
CA VAL A 237 23.00 16.27 -12.80
C VAL A 237 22.65 16.30 -11.32
N LYS A 238 21.65 17.09 -10.96
CA LYS A 238 21.14 17.14 -9.60
C LYS A 238 19.62 17.04 -9.59
N ALA A 239 19.09 16.10 -8.81
CA ALA A 239 17.66 15.97 -8.60
C ALA A 239 17.17 16.88 -7.47
N SER A 240 15.91 17.29 -7.51
CA SER A 240 15.20 17.95 -6.42
C SER A 240 13.71 17.66 -6.51
N ILE A 241 13.01 17.65 -5.38
CA ILE A 241 11.55 17.50 -5.33
C ILE A 241 10.91 18.84 -5.69
N ALA A 242 10.27 18.92 -6.86
CA ALA A 242 9.49 20.07 -7.29
C ALA A 242 8.10 20.10 -6.65
N LYS A 243 7.49 18.93 -6.49
CA LYS A 243 6.19 18.74 -5.83
C LYS A 243 6.24 17.49 -4.96
N ALA A 244 6.14 17.65 -3.65
CA ALA A 244 6.04 16.53 -2.73
C ALA A 244 4.61 15.98 -2.71
N PRO A 245 4.40 14.64 -2.76
CA PRO A 245 3.08 14.04 -2.68
C PRO A 245 2.55 14.07 -1.24
N LYS A 246 1.23 13.92 -1.05
CA LYS A 246 0.66 13.85 0.31
C LYS A 246 1.11 12.58 1.03
N THR A 247 1.13 11.48 0.29
CA THR A 247 1.67 10.18 0.69
C THR A 247 2.85 9.85 -0.21
N ILE A 248 4.04 9.70 0.37
CA ILE A 248 5.24 9.29 -0.35
C ILE A 248 5.55 7.82 -0.04
N ILE A 249 5.96 7.09 -1.07
CA ILE A 249 6.37 5.69 -0.94
C ILE A 249 7.84 5.60 -1.31
N PHE A 250 8.67 5.15 -0.39
CA PHE A 250 10.07 4.84 -0.65
C PHE A 250 10.22 3.35 -0.92
N HIS A 251 10.87 3.01 -2.03
CA HIS A 251 11.33 1.67 -2.32
C HIS A 251 12.83 1.60 -2.04
N LEU A 252 13.23 0.68 -1.17
CA LEU A 252 14.64 0.42 -0.86
C LEU A 252 15.17 -0.58 -1.89
N LYS A 253 16.10 -0.15 -2.75
CA LYS A 253 16.67 -0.97 -3.85
C LYS A 253 17.55 -2.11 -3.32
N ARG A 254 16.92 -3.11 -2.70
CA ARG A 254 17.61 -4.24 -2.07
C ARG A 254 18.05 -5.30 -3.07
N PHE A 255 17.39 -5.41 -4.23
CA PHE A 255 17.73 -6.43 -5.21
C PHE A 255 18.71 -5.86 -6.24
N ASP A 256 19.90 -6.45 -6.29
CA ASP A 256 20.88 -6.20 -7.35
C ASP A 256 20.90 -7.42 -8.29
N CYS A 257 20.59 -7.16 -9.56
CA CYS A 257 20.48 -8.15 -10.61
C CYS A 257 21.53 -7.83 -11.69
N GLN A 258 22.72 -8.43 -11.56
CA GLN A 258 23.80 -8.30 -12.54
C GLN A 258 23.89 -9.59 -13.37
N GLY A 259 23.25 -9.58 -14.55
CA GLY A 259 23.18 -10.74 -15.43
C GLY A 259 22.40 -11.90 -14.80
N SER A 260 23.05 -13.03 -14.58
CA SER A 260 22.46 -14.19 -13.90
C SER A 260 22.58 -14.15 -12.37
N TYR A 261 23.39 -13.25 -11.82
CA TYR A 261 23.60 -13.13 -10.39
C TYR A 261 22.54 -12.21 -9.77
N LYS A 262 21.76 -12.77 -8.84
CA LYS A 262 20.76 -12.05 -8.04
C LYS A 262 21.23 -12.02 -6.60
N LYS A 263 21.43 -10.82 -6.04
CA LYS A 263 21.77 -10.62 -4.63
C LYS A 263 20.73 -9.73 -3.97
N LYS A 264 20.32 -10.09 -2.76
CA LYS A 264 19.53 -9.23 -1.88
C LYS A 264 20.43 -8.58 -0.83
N LEU A 265 20.40 -7.25 -0.78
CA LEU A 265 21.03 -6.44 0.26
C LEU A 265 20.24 -6.58 1.56
N LYS A 266 20.94 -7.04 2.61
CA LYS A 266 20.41 -7.23 3.96
C LYS A 266 20.80 -6.07 4.90
N THR A 267 21.25 -4.95 4.34
CA THR A 267 21.60 -3.72 5.07
C THR A 267 20.50 -3.35 6.05
N ASP A 268 20.88 -3.06 7.29
CA ASP A 268 19.95 -2.52 8.27
C ASP A 268 19.72 -1.03 8.00
N ILE A 269 18.45 -0.64 7.78
CA ILE A 269 18.12 0.74 7.40
C ILE A 269 17.29 1.35 8.51
N TYR A 270 17.85 2.35 9.19
CA TYR A 270 17.17 3.12 10.22
C TYR A 270 16.24 4.13 9.56
N TYR A 271 14.93 4.02 9.79
CA TYR A 271 13.93 4.94 9.25
C TYR A 271 13.06 5.55 10.36
N PRO A 272 12.85 6.88 10.36
CA PRO A 272 12.12 7.56 11.43
C PRO A 272 10.61 7.28 11.38
N LEU A 273 10.03 6.77 12.45
CA LEU A 273 8.58 6.54 12.51
C LEU A 273 7.77 7.85 12.40
N ASN A 274 8.33 8.98 12.84
CA ASN A 274 7.66 10.28 12.86
C ASN A 274 8.60 11.40 12.43
N ASN A 275 8.03 12.47 11.89
CA ASN A 275 8.71 13.73 11.59
C ASN A 275 9.88 13.64 10.60
N LEU A 276 9.83 12.72 9.61
CA LEU A 276 10.77 12.73 8.49
C LEU A 276 10.68 14.07 7.76
N ASP A 277 11.81 14.77 7.64
CA ASP A 277 11.88 16.07 6.99
C ASP A 277 12.44 15.94 5.57
N LEU A 278 11.61 16.28 4.57
CA LEU A 278 12.02 16.28 3.17
C LEU A 278 12.42 17.68 2.66
N SER A 279 12.33 18.72 3.51
CA SER A 279 12.71 20.09 3.14
C SER A 279 14.12 20.24 2.53
N PRO A 280 15.15 19.49 2.97
CA PRO A 280 16.48 19.56 2.36
C PRO A 280 16.49 19.22 0.87
N TYR A 281 15.58 18.35 0.43
CA TYR A 281 15.52 17.83 -0.94
C TYR A 281 14.46 18.54 -1.81
N ILE A 282 13.66 19.44 -1.23
CA ILE A 282 12.67 20.24 -1.95
C ILE A 282 13.30 21.48 -2.55
N TYR A 283 12.92 21.78 -3.80
CA TYR A 283 13.40 22.95 -4.51
C TYR A 283 13.12 24.24 -3.71
N PRO A 284 14.10 25.16 -3.54
CA PRO A 284 14.00 26.28 -2.58
C PRO A 284 12.74 27.13 -2.71
N LEU A 285 12.26 27.38 -3.93
CA LEU A 285 11.07 28.20 -4.18
C LEU A 285 9.76 27.55 -3.73
N PHE A 286 9.75 26.24 -3.51
CA PHE A 286 8.57 25.45 -3.12
C PHE A 286 8.70 24.87 -1.72
N ARG A 287 9.69 25.29 -0.92
CA ARG A 287 9.89 24.85 0.47
C ARG A 287 8.68 25.21 1.32
N LYS A 288 7.74 24.27 1.39
CA LYS A 288 6.94 24.01 2.57
C LYS A 288 7.77 23.06 3.42
N ASN A 289 7.54 23.02 4.73
CA ASN A 289 8.16 22.04 5.62
C ASN A 289 7.17 20.90 5.93
N PRO A 290 6.79 20.05 4.94
CA PRO A 290 5.96 18.89 5.22
C PRO A 290 6.78 17.88 6.01
N LYS A 291 6.39 17.67 7.26
CA LYS A 291 6.87 16.54 8.04
C LYS A 291 6.04 15.32 7.68
N TYR A 292 6.71 14.19 7.50
CA TYR A 292 6.08 12.93 7.16
C TYR A 292 6.15 11.95 8.33
N ASN A 293 5.07 11.21 8.55
CA ASN A 293 5.02 10.13 9.53
C ASN A 293 4.82 8.80 8.82
N LEU A 294 5.55 7.78 9.26
CA LEU A 294 5.42 6.42 8.77
C LEU A 294 4.06 5.87 9.21
N PHE A 295 3.36 5.20 8.30
CA PHE A 295 2.10 4.52 8.64
C PHE A 295 2.00 3.11 8.07
N ALA A 296 2.86 2.73 7.11
CA ALA A 296 2.92 1.34 6.67
C ALA A 296 4.32 0.96 6.16
N VAL A 297 4.67 -0.32 6.31
CA VAL A 297 5.90 -0.93 5.85
C VAL A 297 5.58 -2.26 5.18
N VAL A 298 6.10 -2.50 3.99
CA VAL A 298 6.16 -3.85 3.41
C VAL A 298 7.52 -4.43 3.76
N ASN A 299 7.52 -5.58 4.43
CA ASN A 299 8.73 -6.34 4.74
C ASN A 299 8.89 -7.48 3.74
N HIS A 300 10.13 -7.84 3.42
CA HIS A 300 10.46 -9.01 2.63
C HIS A 300 11.51 -9.87 3.34
N PHE A 301 11.21 -11.16 3.50
CA PHE A 301 12.12 -12.17 4.03
C PHE A 301 12.54 -13.13 2.91
N GLY A 302 13.73 -13.75 3.01
CA GLY A 302 14.25 -14.62 1.93
C GLY A 302 14.80 -13.84 0.72
N ASP A 303 14.98 -14.54 -0.40
CA ASP A 303 15.63 -14.06 -1.63
C ASP A 303 14.62 -13.91 -2.78
N LEU A 304 15.07 -13.39 -3.94
CA LEU A 304 14.18 -13.02 -5.06
C LEU A 304 13.41 -14.21 -5.67
N ASP A 305 14.00 -15.41 -5.65
CA ASP A 305 13.39 -16.63 -6.21
C ASP A 305 12.61 -17.44 -5.15
N GLY A 306 12.62 -16.99 -3.88
CA GLY A 306 12.03 -17.67 -2.75
C GLY A 306 12.10 -16.83 -1.47
N GLY A 307 11.00 -16.14 -1.17
CA GLY A 307 10.85 -15.26 -0.03
C GLY A 307 9.42 -15.17 0.48
N HIS A 308 9.16 -14.22 1.36
CA HIS A 308 7.84 -13.99 1.94
C HIS A 308 7.64 -12.52 2.26
N TYR A 309 6.47 -11.99 1.95
CA TYR A 309 6.13 -10.59 2.23
C TYR A 309 5.12 -10.50 3.37
N THR A 310 5.33 -9.52 4.24
CA THR A 310 4.37 -9.14 5.29
C THR A 310 4.18 -7.63 5.25
N ALA A 311 3.10 -7.14 5.86
CA ALA A 311 2.87 -5.70 6.01
C ALA A 311 2.75 -5.33 7.47
N VAL A 312 3.39 -4.25 7.87
CA VAL A 312 3.21 -3.63 9.19
C VAL A 312 2.51 -2.30 8.97
N CYS A 313 1.31 -2.12 9.52
CA CYS A 313 0.52 -0.92 9.32
C CYS A 313 0.06 -0.32 10.63
N LYS A 314 0.09 1.02 10.72
CA LYS A 314 -0.44 1.78 11.84
C LYS A 314 -1.94 1.94 11.66
N HIS A 315 -2.70 1.40 12.59
CA HIS A 315 -4.14 1.40 12.53
C HIS A 315 -4.72 2.76 12.93
N THR A 316 -5.57 3.33 12.07
CA THR A 316 -6.05 4.72 12.23
C THR A 316 -6.91 4.93 13.48
N LEU A 317 -7.66 3.92 13.94
CA LEU A 317 -8.54 4.07 15.11
C LEU A 317 -7.81 3.85 16.42
N THR A 318 -7.07 2.75 16.55
CA THR A 318 -6.39 2.39 17.80
C THR A 318 -5.05 3.12 17.96
N GLN A 319 -4.49 3.65 16.88
CA GLN A 319 -3.14 4.23 16.82
C GLN A 319 -2.01 3.24 17.13
N SER A 320 -2.31 1.95 17.26
CA SER A 320 -1.34 0.85 17.40
C SER A 320 -0.83 0.34 16.05
N TRP A 321 0.31 -0.35 16.06
CA TRP A 321 0.85 -1.06 14.90
C TRP A 321 0.38 -2.50 14.87
N TYR A 322 0.08 -3.00 13.67
CA TYR A 322 -0.30 -4.39 13.44
C TYR A 322 0.56 -4.98 12.33
N ASN A 323 1.07 -6.18 12.55
CA ASN A 323 1.69 -7.02 11.54
C ASN A 323 0.64 -7.93 10.90
N PHE A 324 0.54 -7.83 9.57
CA PHE A 324 -0.32 -8.60 8.70
C PHE A 324 0.54 -9.60 7.94
N ASP A 325 0.44 -10.86 8.33
CA ASP A 325 1.05 -12.00 7.66
C ASP A 325 -0.05 -12.83 7.01
N ASP A 326 -0.37 -12.47 5.77
CA ASP A 326 -1.51 -13.00 5.03
C ASP A 326 -2.81 -12.93 5.87
N ALA A 327 -3.32 -14.07 6.32
CA ALA A 327 -4.56 -14.17 7.09
C ALA A 327 -4.36 -13.83 8.59
N GLN A 328 -3.13 -13.84 9.08
CA GLN A 328 -2.82 -13.63 10.48
C GLN A 328 -2.55 -12.14 10.75
N ILE A 329 -3.15 -11.64 11.84
CA ILE A 329 -2.96 -10.28 12.32
C ILE A 329 -2.45 -10.35 13.75
N THR A 330 -1.41 -9.56 14.02
CA THR A 330 -0.81 -9.48 15.36
C THR A 330 -0.53 -8.02 15.69
N GLU A 331 -1.00 -7.53 16.83
CA GLU A 331 -0.59 -6.21 17.33
C GLU A 331 0.89 -6.26 17.72
N ILE A 332 1.65 -5.22 17.39
CA ILE A 332 3.07 -5.12 17.68
C ILE A 332 3.41 -3.75 18.31
N PRO A 333 4.42 -3.67 19.17
CA PRO A 333 4.90 -2.40 19.68
C PRO A 333 5.69 -1.60 18.63
N ASP A 334 5.78 -0.28 18.80
CA ASP A 334 6.55 0.63 17.94
C ASP A 334 8.01 0.16 17.73
N SER A 335 8.63 -0.44 18.75
CA SER A 335 10.00 -0.97 18.67
C SER A 335 10.18 -2.10 17.65
N SER A 336 9.10 -2.80 17.29
CA SER A 336 9.11 -3.91 16.35
C SER A 336 8.80 -3.49 14.91
N VAL A 337 8.43 -2.22 14.69
CA VAL A 337 8.15 -1.68 13.35
C VAL A 337 9.44 -1.53 12.54
N GLN A 338 10.55 -1.26 13.22
CA GLN A 338 11.86 -1.15 12.59
C GLN A 338 12.47 -2.52 12.34
N THR A 339 12.68 -2.87 11.06
CA THR A 339 13.26 -4.16 10.70
C THR A 339 14.21 -4.02 9.51
N SER A 340 15.25 -4.85 9.47
CA SER A 340 16.12 -5.00 8.29
C SER A 340 15.41 -5.63 7.09
N ALA A 341 14.21 -6.18 7.30
CA ALA A 341 13.36 -6.74 6.25
C ALA A 341 12.55 -5.67 5.50
N ALA A 342 12.51 -4.42 5.99
CA ALA A 342 11.75 -3.34 5.37
C ALA A 342 12.18 -3.13 3.91
N TYR A 343 11.19 -3.10 3.02
CA TYR A 343 11.38 -3.07 1.57
C TYR A 343 10.65 -1.89 0.92
N LEU A 344 9.39 -1.64 1.30
CA LEU A 344 8.66 -0.42 0.97
C LEU A 344 8.27 0.33 2.23
N LEU A 345 8.45 1.64 2.25
CA LEU A 345 8.08 2.52 3.37
C LEU A 345 7.03 3.52 2.92
N PHE A 346 5.89 3.58 3.61
CA PHE A 346 4.78 4.47 3.32
C PHE A 346 4.70 5.56 4.36
N TYR A 347 4.83 6.80 3.91
CA TYR A 347 4.88 8.00 4.73
C TYR A 347 3.78 8.97 4.32
N SER A 348 3.12 9.61 5.28
CA SER A 348 2.13 10.65 5.01
C SER A 348 2.47 11.96 5.69
N SER A 349 2.28 13.06 4.95
CA SER A 349 2.32 14.43 5.49
C SER A 349 1.02 14.83 6.19
N GLN A 350 0.02 13.96 6.17
CA GLN A 350 -1.30 14.19 6.76
C GLN A 350 -1.56 13.16 7.84
N THR A 351 -2.20 13.58 8.94
CA THR A 351 -2.78 12.66 9.90
C THR A 351 -4.03 12.05 9.30
N PHE A 352 -4.10 10.71 9.27
CA PHE A 352 -5.30 10.02 8.80
C PHE A 352 -6.39 10.01 9.87
N SER A 353 -7.62 10.15 9.42
CA SER A 353 -8.84 9.92 10.20
C SER A 353 -9.52 8.67 9.67
N ALA A 354 -10.37 8.05 10.49
CA ALA A 354 -11.12 6.88 10.08
C ALA A 354 -11.93 7.17 8.79
N PRO A 355 -11.80 6.34 7.73
CA PRO A 355 -12.67 6.38 6.57
C PRO A 355 -14.14 6.39 6.96
N VAL A 356 -14.87 7.43 6.54
CA VAL A 356 -16.32 7.55 6.77
C VAL A 356 -17.07 7.24 5.49
N LYS A 357 -18.05 6.35 5.56
CA LYS A 357 -19.00 6.12 4.46
C LYS A 357 -19.96 7.30 4.36
N ASN A 358 -19.65 8.30 3.53
CA ASN A 358 -20.57 9.40 3.25
C ASN A 358 -21.79 8.87 2.47
N GLN A 359 -22.97 8.81 3.12
CA GLN A 359 -24.22 8.32 2.53
C GLN A 359 -24.87 9.29 1.51
N SER A 360 -24.24 10.42 1.18
CA SER A 360 -24.86 11.50 0.39
C SER A 360 -24.94 11.26 -1.12
N ALA A 361 -24.85 10.02 -1.61
CA ALA A 361 -24.92 9.70 -3.04
C ALA A 361 -26.12 8.79 -3.43
N GLN A 362 -27.01 8.47 -2.49
CA GLN A 362 -28.25 7.71 -2.73
C GLN A 362 -29.51 8.53 -2.43
N GLU A 363 -29.62 9.74 -2.99
CA GLU A 363 -30.93 10.35 -3.23
C GLU A 363 -31.18 10.39 -4.73
N THR A 364 -31.60 9.26 -5.29
CA THR A 364 -32.38 9.29 -6.52
C THR A 364 -33.72 9.95 -6.20
N PRO A 365 -34.17 10.95 -6.96
CA PRO A 365 -35.49 11.52 -6.74
C PRO A 365 -36.54 10.47 -7.12
N ARG A 366 -37.04 9.75 -6.13
CA ARG A 366 -38.36 9.14 -6.19
C ARG A 366 -39.35 10.30 -6.22
N ASN A 367 -39.80 10.67 -7.42
CA ASN A 367 -41.16 11.12 -7.72
C ASN A 367 -41.17 11.92 -9.02
N ILE A 368 -41.55 11.28 -10.12
CA ILE A 368 -42.49 11.87 -11.07
C ILE A 368 -43.49 10.75 -11.41
N LYS A 369 -44.74 10.98 -11.03
CA LYS A 369 -45.91 10.17 -11.36
C LYS A 369 -46.24 10.23 -12.84
#